data_AF-A0A973GMQ2-F1
#
_entry.id   AF-A0A973GMQ2-F1
#
_cell.length_a   1.000
_cell.length_b   1.000
_cell.length_c   1.000
_cell.angle_alpha   90.00
_cell.angle_beta   90.00
_cell.angle_gamma   90.00
#
_symmetry.space_group_name_H-M   'P 1'
#
loop_
_entity.id
_entity.type
_entity.pdbx_description
1 polymer ?
#
loop_
_entity_poly.entity_id
_entity_poly.type
_entity_poly.pdbx_seq_one_letter_code
_entity_poly.pdbx_strand_id
1 'polypeptide(L)' 'MSNKKRNKKYSGIDAAMTRPKITRISAANRSAVGQWWFDRKSMLLPILKTVGVIIALAFIIYEIIRLLNGQSL' A
#
# COMPACT_ATOMS: atom_id res chain seq x y z
N MET A 1 30.56 14.71 3.18
CA MET A 1 29.79 14.49 4.42
C MET A 1 30.24 13.15 5.01
N SER A 2 31.10 13.15 6.05
CA SER A 2 31.71 11.91 6.54
C SER A 2 30.78 11.21 7.55
N ASN A 3 30.47 9.94 7.29
CA ASN A 3 29.63 9.14 8.16
C ASN A 3 30.46 8.61 9.34
N LYS A 4 30.19 9.11 10.54
CA LYS A 4 30.90 8.71 11.77
C LYS A 4 30.57 7.26 12.12
N LYS A 5 31.52 6.35 11.88
CA LYS A 5 31.37 4.92 12.21
C LYS A 5 31.01 4.76 13.71
N ARG A 6 29.98 3.96 14.00
CA ARG A 6 29.52 3.64 15.36
C ARG A 6 30.11 2.29 15.76
N ASN A 7 31.40 2.31 16.07
CA ASN A 7 32.19 1.13 16.44
C ASN A 7 32.68 1.21 17.91
N LYS A 8 32.06 2.08 18.73
CA LYS A 8 32.31 2.10 20.17
C LYS A 8 31.70 0.84 20.77
N LYS A 9 32.57 -0.07 21.23
CA LYS A 9 32.17 -1.25 22.00
C LYS A 9 31.55 -0.74 23.31
N TYR A 10 30.25 -0.96 23.49
CA TYR A 10 29.57 -0.61 24.74
C TYR A 10 29.97 -1.65 25.79
N SER A 11 30.87 -1.29 26.69
CA SER A 11 31.40 -2.14 27.75
C SER A 11 31.01 -1.55 29.10
N GLY A 12 30.20 -2.29 29.86
CA GLY A 12 29.71 -1.95 31.19
C GLY A 12 28.87 -3.12 31.76
N ILE A 13 28.68 -3.16 33.07
CA ILE A 13 27.93 -4.23 33.77
C ILE A 13 26.49 -4.35 33.21
N ASP A 14 25.88 -3.22 32.85
CA ASP A 14 24.53 -3.16 32.25
C ASP A 14 24.50 -3.58 30.77
N ALA A 15 25.63 -3.51 30.07
CA ALA A 15 25.74 -3.93 28.66
C ALA A 15 25.72 -5.45 28.50
N ALA A 16 26.15 -6.20 29.53
CA ALA A 16 26.06 -7.66 29.55
C ALA A 16 24.62 -8.17 29.74
N MET A 17 23.76 -7.37 30.38
CA MET A 17 22.34 -7.71 30.58
C MET A 17 21.49 -7.44 29.34
N THR A 18 21.89 -6.46 28.53
CA THR A 18 21.15 -6.06 27.33
C THR A 18 21.61 -6.88 26.12
N ARG A 19 21.15 -8.14 26.04
CA ARG A 19 21.40 -8.97 24.85
C ARG A 19 20.71 -8.34 23.63
N PRO A 20 21.40 -8.15 22.50
CA PRO A 20 20.75 -7.64 21.30
C PRO A 20 19.69 -8.64 20.85
N LYS A 21 18.44 -8.19 20.77
CA LYS A 21 17.37 -8.98 20.15
C LYS A 21 17.64 -9.01 18.64
N ILE A 22 18.19 -10.12 18.17
CA ILE A 22 18.42 -10.34 16.73
C ILE A 22 17.05 -10.41 16.05
N THR A 23 16.64 -9.32 15.41
CA THR A 23 15.47 -9.30 14.53
C THR A 23 15.87 -9.95 13.21
N ARG A 24 15.51 -11.22 13.02
CA ARG A 24 15.70 -11.90 11.74
C ARG A 24 14.70 -11.34 10.74
N ILE A 25 15.17 -10.45 9.87
CA ILE A 25 14.39 -9.94 8.74
C ILE A 25 14.42 -11.04 7.68
N SER A 26 13.34 -11.80 7.56
CA SER A 26 13.18 -12.78 6.48
C SER A 26 12.40 -12.14 5.36
N ALA A 27 12.94 -12.16 4.14
CA ALA A 27 12.15 -11.81 2.97
C ALA A 27 11.02 -12.83 2.84
N ALA A 28 9.78 -12.35 2.69
CA ALA A 28 8.67 -13.25 2.39
C ALA A 28 8.94 -13.87 1.01
N ASN A 29 9.15 -15.19 0.96
CA ASN A 29 9.23 -15.90 -0.31
C ASN A 29 7.84 -15.88 -0.94
N ARG A 30 7.63 -14.97 -1.90
CA ARG A 30 6.38 -14.81 -2.63
C ARG A 30 6.66 -15.12 -4.09
N SER A 31 5.75 -15.83 -4.75
CA SER A 31 5.79 -16.01 -6.20
C SER A 31 5.69 -14.66 -6.90
N ALA A 32 6.15 -14.57 -8.14
CA ALA A 32 6.11 -13.34 -8.93
C ALA A 32 4.70 -12.68 -8.96
N VAL A 33 3.66 -13.50 -9.01
CA VAL A 33 2.25 -13.05 -8.95
C VAL A 33 1.89 -12.45 -7.59
N GLY A 34 2.29 -13.09 -6.49
CA GLY A 34 2.03 -12.61 -5.14
C GLY A 34 2.79 -11.35 -4.78
N GLN A 35 4.01 -11.20 -5.31
CA GLN A 35 4.80 -9.99 -5.15
C GLN A 35 4.21 -8.83 -5.96
N TRP A 36 3.84 -9.07 -7.22
CA TRP A 36 3.16 -8.08 -8.05
C TRP A 36 1.86 -7.57 -7.42
N TRP A 37 1.04 -8.49 -6.88
CA TRP A 37 -0.19 -8.09 -6.20
C TRP A 37 0.09 -7.24 -4.96
N PHE A 38 1.08 -7.61 -4.15
CA PHE A 38 1.45 -6.86 -2.95
C PHE A 38 1.90 -5.44 -3.28
N ASP A 39 2.76 -5.31 -4.29
CA ASP A 39 3.28 -4.01 -4.72
C ASP A 39 2.18 -3.13 -5.32
N ARG A 40 1.23 -3.74 -6.04
CA ARG A 40 0.17 -3.01 -6.74
C ARG A 40 -1.10 -2.79 -5.94
N LYS A 41 -1.31 -3.52 -4.82
CA LYS A 41 -2.50 -3.40 -3.97
C LYS A 41 -2.71 -1.98 -3.43
N SER A 42 -1.64 -1.26 -3.11
CA SER A 42 -1.71 0.14 -2.65
C SER A 42 -2.25 1.09 -3.74
N MET A 43 -1.93 0.80 -5.01
CA MET A 43 -2.39 1.57 -6.17
C MET A 43 -3.74 1.09 -6.70
N LEU A 44 -4.09 -0.18 -6.49
CA LEU A 44 -5.33 -0.76 -6.99
C LEU A 44 -6.57 -0.17 -6.29
N LEU A 45 -6.46 0.08 -4.98
CA LEU A 45 -7.54 0.64 -4.16
C LEU A 45 -8.04 2.01 -4.65
N PRO A 46 -7.18 3.01 -4.92
CA PRO A 46 -7.63 4.29 -5.45
C PRO A 46 -8.17 4.17 -6.88
N ILE A 47 -7.53 3.36 -7.75
CA ILE A 47 -7.98 3.17 -9.14
C ILE A 47 -9.41 2.62 -9.17
N LEU A 48 -9.70 1.61 -8.35
CA LEU A 48 -11.04 1.01 -8.29
C LEU A 48 -12.10 2.03 -7.84
N LYS A 49 -11.76 2.88 -6.87
CA LYS A 49 -12.65 3.97 -6.43
C LYS A 49 -12.89 4.98 -7.55
N THR A 50 -11.85 5.39 -8.26
CA THR A 50 -11.96 6.32 -9.38
C THR A 50 -12.87 5.77 -10.48
N VAL A 51 -12.72 4.50 -10.84
CA VAL A 51 -13.59 3.84 -11.82
C VAL A 51 -15.04 3.81 -11.35
N GLY A 52 -15.29 3.49 -10.07
CA GLY A 52 -16.64 3.53 -9.49
C GLY A 52 -17.31 4.90 -9.59
N VAL A 53 -16.55 5.98 -9.32
CA VAL A 53 -17.06 7.36 -9.45
C VAL A 53 -17.41 7.69 -10.91
N ILE A 54 -16.56 7.31 -11.86
CA ILE A 54 -16.81 7.56 -13.30
C ILE A 54 -18.08 6.84 -13.76
N ILE A 55 -18.27 5.57 -13.36
CA ILE A 55 -19.46 4.79 -13.70
C ILE A 55 -20.71 5.43 -13.09
N ALA A 56 -20.65 5.85 -11.83
CA ALA A 56 -21.76 6.52 -11.18
C ALA A 56 -22.16 7.82 -11.90
N LEU A 57 -21.17 8.63 -12.31
CA LEU A 57 -21.42 9.84 -13.09
C LEU A 57 -22.06 9.53 -14.45
N ALA A 58 -21.55 8.52 -15.16
CA ALA A 58 -22.14 8.09 -16.43
C ALA A 58 -23.60 7.63 -16.26
N PHE A 59 -23.90 6.91 -15.17
CA PHE A 59 -25.26 6.45 -14.87
C PHE A 59 -26.21 7.63 -14.59
N ILE A 60 -25.76 8.64 -13.85
CA ILE A 60 -26.54 9.85 -13.58
C ILE A 60 -26.82 10.61 -14.88
N ILE A 61 -25.81 10.78 -15.74
CA ILE A 61 -25.97 11.46 -17.03
C ILE A 61 -26.97 10.69 -17.92
N TYR A 62 -26.85 9.36 -17.96
CA TYR A 62 -27.76 8.50 -18.70
C TYR A 62 -29.21 8.68 -18.22
N GLU A 63 -29.44 8.68 -16.90
CA GLU A 63 -30.79 8.83 -16.34
C GLU A 63 -31.37 10.23 -16.63
N ILE A 64 -30.54 11.28 -16.58
CA ILE A 64 -30.98 12.64 -16.96
C ILE A 64 -31.40 12.68 -18.43
N ILE A 65 -30.59 12.14 -19.34
CA ILE A 65 -30.91 12.10 -20.77
C ILE A 65 -32.19 11.28 -20.99
N ARG A 66 -32.34 10.15 -20.30
CA ARG A 66 -33.54 9.30 -20.35
C ARG A 66 -34.80 10.07 -19.92
N LEU A 67 -34.74 10.79 -18.80
CA LEU A 67 -35.85 11.60 -18.30
C LEU A 67 -36.21 12.73 -19.27
N LEU A 68 -35.20 13.42 -19.83
CA LEU A 68 -35.41 14.48 -20.80
C LEU A 68 -36.05 14.00 -22.11
N ASN A 69 -35.71 12.77 -22.53
CA ASN A 69 -36.26 12.16 -23.74
C ASN A 69 -37.68 11.61 -23.54
N GLY A 70 -38.26 11.72 -22.34
CA GLY A 70 -39.64 11.29 -22.06
C GLY A 70 -39.88 9.79 -22.28
N GLN A 71 -38.82 8.97 -22.32
CA GLN A 71 -38.94 7.52 -22.45
C GLN A 71 -39.33 6.93 -21.09
N SER A 72 -40.60 7.09 -20.72
CA SER A 72 -41.27 6.25 -19.73
C SER A 72 -41.48 4.87 -20.36
N LEU A 73 -41.06 3.82 -19.65
CA LEU A 73 -41.29 2.41 -20.02
C LEU A 73 -42.77 2.13 -20.31
#